data_AF-A0A453DHD2-F1
#
_entry.id   AF-A0A453DHD2-F1
#
_cell.length_a   1.000
_cell.length_b   1.000
_cell.length_c   1.000
_cell.angle_alpha   90.00
_cell.angle_beta   90.00
_cell.angle_gamma   90.00
#
_symmetry.space_group_name_H-M   'P 1'
#
loop_
_entity.id
_entity.type
_entity.pdbx_description
1 polymer ?
#
loop_
_entity_poly.entity_id
_entity_poly.type
_entity_poly.pdbx_seq_one_letter_code
_entity_poly.pdbx_strand_id
1 'polypeptide(L)'
;RILHLFGDSEVCAFSIHNLLQAGKSYGLAAGSWVGPYAMCRAWQTLIRTNREQPEVINRNESFPMALYVVSGDEDGERGGAPVVCIDVAAQLCYDFNKDQSAWSPILLLVPLVLGLDKINPRYIPLLKETFTFPQSLGILGGKPGASTYIAGVQDDRALYLDPHEVQMGS
;
A
#
# COMPACT_ATOMS: atom_id res chain seq x y z
N ARG A 1 10.28 -7.17 -15.77
CA ARG A 1 11.20 -6.13 -15.25
C ARG A 1 10.81 -5.63 -13.85
N ILE A 2 9.56 -5.76 -13.36
CA ILE A 2 9.19 -5.31 -11.99
C ILE A 2 9.45 -6.38 -10.91
N LEU A 3 9.26 -7.67 -11.24
CA LEU A 3 9.32 -8.77 -10.26
C LEU A 3 10.60 -8.84 -9.41
N HIS A 4 11.78 -8.57 -9.99
CA HIS A 4 13.06 -8.61 -9.25
C HIS A 4 13.13 -7.65 -8.06
N LEU A 5 12.27 -6.62 -8.01
CA LEU A 5 12.23 -5.68 -6.90
C LEU A 5 11.59 -6.28 -5.64
N PHE A 6 10.82 -7.36 -5.79
CA PHE A 6 10.01 -7.98 -4.74
C PHE A 6 10.53 -9.36 -4.31
N GLY A 7 11.75 -9.74 -4.71
CA GLY A 7 12.35 -11.01 -4.30
C GLY A 7 12.60 -11.10 -2.80
N ASP A 8 12.75 -12.31 -2.28
CA ASP A 8 12.96 -12.58 -0.85
C ASP A 8 14.43 -12.39 -0.43
N SER A 9 15.01 -11.25 -0.80
CA SER A 9 16.40 -10.89 -0.48
C SER A 9 16.52 -9.43 -0.07
N GLU A 10 17.41 -9.12 0.88
CA GLU A 10 17.66 -7.75 1.34
C GLU A 10 18.15 -6.82 0.22
N VAL A 11 18.75 -7.38 -0.84
CA VAL A 11 19.16 -6.61 -2.02
C VAL A 11 17.99 -6.12 -2.87
N CYS A 12 16.83 -6.77 -2.77
CA CYS A 12 15.63 -6.38 -3.52
C CYS A 12 14.94 -5.19 -2.82
N ALA A 13 14.81 -4.07 -3.53
CA ALA A 13 14.33 -2.79 -2.98
C ALA A 13 12.99 -2.87 -2.21
N PHE A 14 12.09 -3.77 -2.61
CA PHE A 14 10.77 -3.97 -2.00
C PHE A 14 10.57 -5.39 -1.44
N SER A 15 11.66 -6.04 -1.02
CA SER A 15 11.58 -7.33 -0.34
C SER A 15 10.81 -7.26 0.97
N ILE A 16 10.34 -8.42 1.43
CA ILE A 16 9.71 -8.56 2.75
C ILE A 16 10.65 -8.09 3.89
N HIS A 17 11.96 -8.29 3.76
CA HIS A 17 12.96 -7.85 4.74
C HIS A 17 12.99 -6.33 4.86
N ASN A 18 13.09 -5.63 3.73
CA ASN A 18 13.13 -4.17 3.69
C ASN A 18 11.80 -3.55 4.11
N LEU A 19 10.69 -4.20 3.77
CA LEU A 19 9.36 -3.79 4.22
C LEU A 19 9.18 -3.93 5.74
N LEU A 20 9.61 -5.04 6.34
CA LEU A 20 9.59 -5.25 7.78
C LEU A 20 10.45 -4.20 8.50
N GLN A 21 11.64 -3.93 7.98
CA GLN A 21 12.53 -2.93 8.56
C GLN A 21 11.93 -1.52 8.51
N ALA A 22 11.35 -1.12 7.37
CA ALA A 22 10.68 0.17 7.21
C ALA A 22 9.41 0.30 8.07
N GLY A 23 8.72 -0.81 8.33
CA GLY A 23 7.51 -0.86 9.12
C GLY A 23 7.71 -1.05 10.63
N LYS A 24 8.95 -1.16 11.11
CA LYS A 24 9.24 -1.50 12.52
C LYS A 24 8.58 -0.55 13.53
N SER A 25 8.52 0.75 13.22
CA SER A 25 7.84 1.75 14.06
C SER A 25 6.32 1.61 14.10
N TYR A 26 5.74 0.88 13.14
CA TYR A 26 4.31 0.57 13.03
C TYR A 26 4.01 -0.86 13.48
N GLY A 27 4.93 -1.50 14.20
CA GLY A 27 4.72 -2.83 14.78
C GLY A 27 4.90 -4.00 13.81
N LEU A 28 5.43 -3.77 12.61
CA LEU A 28 5.77 -4.87 11.71
C LEU A 28 6.92 -5.70 12.31
N ALA A 29 6.67 -6.99 12.44
CA ALA A 29 7.65 -7.96 12.89
C ALA A 29 7.41 -9.30 12.17
N ALA A 30 8.48 -10.07 11.97
CA ALA A 30 8.38 -11.40 11.39
C ALA A 30 7.37 -12.26 12.19
N GLY A 31 6.48 -12.94 11.48
CA GLY A 31 5.43 -13.79 12.07
C GLY A 31 4.25 -13.04 12.68
N SER A 32 4.25 -11.70 12.69
CA SER A 32 3.12 -10.90 13.15
C SER A 32 2.17 -10.57 11.99
N TRP A 33 0.86 -10.57 12.27
CA TRP A 33 -0.10 -10.04 11.31
C TRP A 33 0.01 -8.51 11.23
N VAL A 34 -0.15 -7.97 10.03
CA VAL A 34 -0.03 -6.53 9.75
C VAL A 34 -1.35 -6.02 9.22
N GLY A 35 -1.89 -4.99 9.87
CA GLY A 35 -3.11 -4.32 9.43
C GLY A 35 -2.89 -3.43 8.20
N PRO A 36 -3.94 -3.10 7.43
CA PRO A 36 -3.83 -2.27 6.23
C PRO A 36 -3.17 -0.90 6.49
N TYR A 37 -3.46 -0.27 7.62
CA TYR A 37 -2.84 1.01 7.99
C TYR A 37 -1.32 0.89 8.16
N ALA A 38 -0.86 -0.01 9.03
CA ALA A 38 0.56 -0.25 9.27
C ALA A 38 1.30 -0.63 7.97
N MET A 39 0.66 -1.42 7.10
CA MET A 39 1.19 -1.76 5.77
C MET A 39 1.37 -0.52 4.88
N CYS A 40 0.36 0.35 4.78
CA CYS A 40 0.44 1.59 3.99
C CYS A 40 1.60 2.49 4.48
N ARG A 41 1.76 2.60 5.81
CA ARG A 41 2.82 3.41 6.41
C ARG A 41 4.21 2.78 6.23
N ALA A 42 4.32 1.46 6.29
CA ALA A 42 5.57 0.75 5.98
C ALA A 42 6.01 1.02 4.54
N TRP A 43 5.08 0.93 3.57
CA TRP A 43 5.33 1.29 2.17
C TRP A 43 5.77 2.74 2.00
N GLN A 44 5.11 3.68 2.69
CA GLN A 44 5.48 5.10 2.65
C GLN A 44 6.90 5.34 3.14
N THR A 45 7.28 4.72 4.27
CA THR A 45 8.63 4.80 4.80
C THR A 45 9.65 4.18 3.85
N LEU A 46 9.36 2.98 3.33
CA LEU A 46 10.27 2.25 2.45
C LEU A 46 10.58 3.03 1.17
N ILE A 47 9.54 3.53 0.48
CA ILE A 47 9.70 4.29 -0.76
C ILE A 47 10.50 5.58 -0.50
N ARG A 48 10.25 6.26 0.61
CA ARG A 48 11.00 7.46 1.00
C ARG A 48 12.47 7.14 1.28
N THR A 49 12.75 6.10 2.05
CA THR A 49 14.12 5.70 2.40
C THR A 49 14.92 5.26 1.18
N ASN A 50 14.33 4.45 0.28
CA ASN A 50 14.98 4.03 -0.96
C ASN A 50 15.35 5.22 -1.86
N ARG A 51 14.61 6.33 -1.74
CA ARG A 51 14.87 7.56 -2.48
C ARG A 51 15.99 8.42 -1.86
N GLU A 52 16.04 8.47 -0.54
CA GLU A 52 17.05 9.23 0.23
C GLU A 52 18.43 8.52 0.24
N GLN A 53 18.50 7.22 -0.04
CA GLN A 53 19.74 6.44 -0.06
C GLN A 53 20.09 5.85 -1.45
N PRO A 54 20.37 6.69 -2.47
CA PRO A 54 20.67 6.23 -3.83
C PRO A 54 22.03 5.51 -3.97
N GLU A 55 22.88 5.53 -2.93
CA GLU A 55 24.20 4.90 -2.92
C GLU A 55 24.15 3.37 -2.68
N VAL A 56 23.05 2.87 -2.10
CA VAL A 56 22.88 1.45 -1.73
C VAL A 56 21.99 0.70 -2.73
N ILE A 57 21.06 1.41 -3.38
CA ILE A 57 20.09 0.84 -4.31
C ILE A 57 20.31 1.45 -5.69
N ASN A 58 20.48 0.60 -6.70
CA ASN A 58 20.66 1.05 -8.09
C ASN A 58 19.47 1.95 -8.49
N ARG A 59 19.68 3.14 -9.07
CA ARG A 59 18.57 4.08 -9.42
C ARG A 59 17.44 3.44 -10.24
N ASN A 60 17.73 2.37 -10.99
CA ASN A 60 16.76 1.60 -11.77
C ASN A 60 15.79 0.74 -10.92
N GLU A 61 15.96 0.69 -9.60
CA GLU A 61 15.16 -0.08 -8.65
C GLU A 61 14.28 0.83 -7.76
N SER A 62 14.28 2.14 -8.04
CA SER A 62 13.41 3.11 -7.36
C SER A 62 11.94 2.90 -7.73
N PHE A 63 11.04 3.21 -6.78
CA PHE A 63 9.60 3.15 -7.01
C PHE A 63 9.22 4.21 -8.06
N PRO A 64 8.51 3.85 -9.15
CA PRO A 64 8.33 4.73 -10.30
C PRO A 64 7.22 5.78 -10.13
N MET A 65 6.69 5.96 -8.92
CA MET A 65 5.49 6.77 -8.65
C MET A 65 5.59 7.51 -7.33
N ALA A 66 4.86 8.63 -7.21
CA ALA A 66 4.59 9.25 -5.91
C ALA A 66 3.63 8.35 -5.10
N LEU A 67 3.77 8.34 -3.77
CA LEU A 67 2.87 7.61 -2.87
C LEU A 67 2.16 8.59 -1.94
N TYR A 68 0.82 8.52 -1.91
CA TYR A 68 0.00 9.28 -0.98
C TYR A 68 -0.86 8.34 -0.14
N VAL A 69 -0.55 8.26 1.16
CA VAL A 69 -1.40 7.60 2.15
C VAL A 69 -2.42 8.62 2.65
N VAL A 70 -3.69 8.40 2.35
CA VAL A 70 -4.80 9.29 2.71
C VAL A 70 -5.40 8.80 4.03
N SER A 71 -4.96 9.36 5.15
CA SER A 71 -5.51 9.08 6.50
C SER A 71 -6.28 10.28 7.05
N GLY A 72 -7.26 10.02 7.92
CA GLY A 72 -8.11 11.05 8.54
C GLY A 72 -7.48 11.79 9.73
N ASP A 73 -6.35 11.31 10.25
CA ASP A 73 -5.51 11.91 11.29
C ASP A 73 -4.02 11.58 11.03
N GLU A 74 -3.12 12.32 11.70
CA GLU A 74 -1.66 12.09 11.62
C GLU A 74 -1.23 10.79 12.32
N ASP A 75 -2.06 10.28 13.25
CA ASP A 75 -1.77 9.11 14.10
C ASP A 75 -2.48 7.80 13.66
N GLY A 76 -3.45 7.85 12.75
CA GLY A 76 -3.98 6.78 11.88
C GLY A 76 -4.59 5.51 12.47
N GLU A 77 -4.43 5.25 13.77
CA GLU A 77 -4.84 4.00 14.40
C GLU A 77 -6.31 4.01 14.89
N ARG A 78 -7.02 5.14 14.78
CA ARG A 78 -8.32 5.34 15.46
C ARG A 78 -9.51 5.62 14.54
N GLY A 79 -9.30 5.57 13.23
CA GLY A 79 -10.34 5.87 12.27
C GLY A 79 -10.60 7.36 12.12
N GLY A 80 -11.02 7.73 10.93
CA GLY A 80 -11.34 9.08 10.50
C GLY A 80 -11.98 9.02 9.12
N ALA A 81 -12.52 10.14 8.64
CA ALA A 81 -12.96 10.24 7.25
C ALA A 81 -11.74 10.69 6.42
N PRO A 82 -11.05 9.80 5.69
CA PRO A 82 -9.92 10.21 4.88
C PRO A 82 -10.41 11.16 3.79
N VAL A 83 -9.76 12.32 3.68
CA VAL A 83 -10.03 13.32 2.65
C VAL A 83 -8.80 13.45 1.79
N VAL A 84 -8.98 13.27 0.48
CA VAL A 84 -7.90 13.47 -0.49
C VAL A 84 -7.65 14.97 -0.60
N CYS A 85 -6.46 15.42 -0.19
CA CYS A 85 -6.02 16.80 -0.38
C CYS A 85 -5.25 16.92 -1.70
N ILE A 86 -5.80 17.69 -2.64
CA ILE A 86 -5.20 17.88 -3.98
C ILE A 86 -3.84 18.56 -3.86
N ASP A 87 -3.70 19.54 -2.96
CA ASP A 87 -2.43 20.25 -2.76
C ASP A 87 -1.32 19.32 -2.28
N VAL A 88 -1.64 18.37 -1.39
CA VAL A 88 -0.71 17.33 -0.94
C VAL A 88 -0.33 16.41 -2.09
N ALA A 89 -1.30 15.97 -2.89
CA ALA A 89 -1.02 15.14 -4.07
C ALA A 89 -0.13 15.86 -5.09
N ALA A 90 -0.43 17.14 -5.38
CA ALA A 90 0.35 17.97 -6.28
C ALA A 90 1.77 18.18 -5.78
N GLN A 91 1.94 18.45 -4.48
CA GLN A 91 3.24 18.59 -3.85
C GLN A 91 4.05 17.29 -3.93
N LEU A 92 3.44 16.14 -3.63
CA LEU A 92 4.10 14.83 -3.72
C LEU A 92 4.55 14.52 -5.16
N CYS A 93 3.72 14.83 -6.15
CA CYS A 93 4.08 14.67 -7.56
C CYS A 93 5.21 15.63 -7.97
N TYR A 94 5.14 16.90 -7.56
CA TYR A 94 6.20 17.86 -7.83
C TYR A 94 7.52 17.42 -7.19
N ASP A 95 7.47 17.03 -5.92
CA ASP A 95 8.64 16.54 -5.20
C ASP A 95 9.17 15.24 -5.80
N PHE A 96 8.34 14.41 -6.42
CA PHE A 96 8.75 13.22 -7.15
C PHE A 96 9.47 13.57 -8.46
N ASN A 97 8.90 14.47 -9.26
CA ASN A 97 9.41 14.89 -10.58
C ASN A 97 10.19 16.21 -10.56
N LYS A 98 11.05 16.46 -9.57
CA LYS A 98 11.85 17.70 -9.43
C LYS A 98 12.57 18.16 -10.71
N ASP A 99 12.83 17.25 -11.65
CA ASP A 99 13.55 17.49 -12.90
C ASP A 99 12.69 17.41 -14.18
N GLN A 100 11.36 17.21 -14.09
CA GLN A 100 10.48 17.04 -15.26
C GLN A 100 9.20 17.88 -15.19
N SER A 101 8.83 18.50 -16.33
CA SER A 101 7.62 19.34 -16.47
C SER A 101 6.29 18.55 -16.52
N ALA A 102 6.32 17.22 -16.34
CA ALA A 102 5.15 16.36 -16.46
C ALA A 102 4.69 15.84 -15.08
N TRP A 103 3.37 15.65 -14.92
CA TRP A 103 2.78 15.06 -13.72
C TRP A 103 3.32 13.65 -13.47
N SER A 104 3.70 13.35 -12.23
CA SER A 104 4.15 12.01 -11.83
C SER A 104 2.98 11.06 -11.69
N PRO A 105 3.09 9.78 -12.10
CA PRO A 105 2.11 8.81 -11.68
C PRO A 105 2.07 8.74 -10.14
N ILE A 106 0.87 8.56 -9.59
CA ILE A 106 0.62 8.59 -8.14
C ILE A 106 -0.16 7.34 -7.72
N LEU A 107 0.29 6.73 -6.62
CA LEU A 107 -0.41 5.66 -5.92
C LEU A 107 -1.12 6.24 -4.69
N LEU A 108 -2.44 6.11 -4.66
CA LEU A 108 -3.29 6.50 -3.53
C LEU A 108 -3.60 5.27 -2.68
N LEU A 109 -3.20 5.29 -1.41
CA LEU A 109 -3.56 4.26 -0.42
C LEU A 109 -4.49 4.87 0.62
N VAL A 110 -5.69 4.30 0.76
CA VAL A 110 -6.73 4.81 1.66
C VAL A 110 -7.02 3.75 2.72
N PRO A 111 -6.26 3.72 3.84
CA PRO A 111 -6.55 2.80 4.94
C PRO A 111 -7.89 3.16 5.59
N LEU A 112 -8.77 2.17 5.76
CA LEU A 112 -10.13 2.36 6.27
C LEU A 112 -10.49 1.33 7.34
N VAL A 113 -11.22 1.79 8.36
CA VAL A 113 -11.93 0.94 9.33
C VAL A 113 -13.42 1.07 9.06
N LEU A 114 -14.03 0.00 8.53
CA LEU A 114 -15.42 0.02 8.02
C LEU A 114 -16.43 -0.65 8.96
N GLY A 115 -15.99 -0.99 10.17
CA GLY A 115 -16.78 -1.62 11.22
C GLY A 115 -15.88 -2.09 12.35
N LEU A 116 -16.48 -2.60 13.42
CA LEU A 116 -15.75 -3.12 14.59
C LEU A 116 -15.34 -4.57 14.34
N ASP A 117 -16.31 -5.48 14.27
CA ASP A 117 -16.05 -6.91 14.05
C ASP A 117 -16.24 -7.33 12.58
N LYS A 118 -17.20 -6.69 11.90
CA LYS A 118 -17.55 -6.95 10.51
C LYS A 118 -17.76 -5.64 9.78
N ILE A 119 -17.52 -5.65 8.48
CA ILE A 119 -17.83 -4.52 7.61
C ILE A 119 -19.30 -4.16 7.78
N ASN A 120 -19.61 -2.89 8.03
CA ASN A 120 -20.98 -2.43 8.08
C ASN A 120 -21.59 -2.56 6.66
N PRO A 121 -22.70 -3.31 6.48
CA PRO A 121 -23.28 -3.57 5.16
C PRO A 121 -23.57 -2.32 4.33
N ARG A 122 -23.78 -1.17 4.97
CA ARG A 122 -23.98 0.12 4.28
C ARG A 122 -22.81 0.51 3.37
N TYR A 123 -21.59 0.04 3.66
CA TYR A 123 -20.40 0.34 2.87
C TYR A 123 -20.19 -0.63 1.71
N ILE A 124 -20.83 -1.80 1.70
CA ILE A 124 -20.62 -2.82 0.66
C ILE A 124 -20.91 -2.27 -0.74
N PRO A 125 -22.03 -1.57 -1.01
CA PRO A 125 -22.28 -0.98 -2.32
C PRO A 125 -21.21 0.04 -2.72
N LEU A 126 -20.73 0.86 -1.78
CA LEU A 126 -19.69 1.86 -2.03
C LEU A 126 -18.35 1.20 -2.36
N LEU A 127 -18.00 0.12 -1.68
CA LEU A 127 -16.80 -0.67 -2.00
C LEU A 127 -16.90 -1.32 -3.38
N LYS A 128 -18.07 -1.87 -3.73
CA LYS A 128 -18.31 -2.42 -5.08
C LYS A 128 -18.12 -1.35 -6.15
N GLU A 129 -18.61 -0.14 -5.92
CA GLU A 129 -18.43 1.00 -6.83
C GLU A 129 -16.95 1.30 -7.08
N THR A 130 -16.08 1.18 -6.06
CA THR A 130 -14.65 1.46 -6.25
C THR A 130 -13.95 0.54 -7.26
N PHE A 131 -14.51 -0.63 -7.56
CA PHE A 131 -13.99 -1.53 -8.59
C PHE A 131 -14.39 -1.13 -10.01
N THR A 132 -15.35 -0.21 -10.17
CA THR A 132 -15.73 0.33 -11.49
C THR A 132 -14.79 1.45 -11.95
N PHE A 133 -13.98 1.99 -11.03
CA PHE A 133 -13.02 3.05 -11.34
C PHE A 133 -11.88 2.47 -12.19
N PRO A 134 -11.51 3.10 -13.33
CA PRO A 134 -10.41 2.61 -14.17
C PRO A 134 -9.05 2.68 -13.47
N GLN A 135 -8.93 3.47 -12.40
CA GLN A 135 -7.72 3.60 -11.57
C GLN A 135 -7.69 2.60 -10.40
N SER A 136 -8.74 1.78 -10.22
CA SER A 136 -8.83 0.87 -9.08
C SER A 136 -7.71 -0.16 -9.10
N LEU A 137 -6.98 -0.25 -8.00
CA LEU A 137 -6.01 -1.30 -7.75
C LEU A 137 -6.57 -2.37 -6.80
N GLY A 138 -7.87 -2.32 -6.49
CA GLY A 138 -8.50 -3.26 -5.56
C GLY A 138 -8.31 -2.92 -4.08
N ILE A 139 -8.58 -3.89 -3.22
CA ILE A 139 -8.64 -3.71 -1.77
C ILE A 139 -7.75 -4.73 -1.07
N LEU A 140 -6.85 -4.25 -0.21
CA LEU A 140 -6.08 -5.06 0.73
C LEU A 140 -6.82 -5.14 2.06
N GLY A 141 -6.97 -6.34 2.60
CA GLY A 141 -7.63 -6.54 3.87
C GLY A 141 -7.42 -7.93 4.45
N GLY A 142 -8.42 -8.39 5.20
CA GLY A 142 -8.40 -9.67 5.90
C GLY A 142 -8.29 -9.52 7.41
N LYS A 143 -8.04 -10.63 8.08
CA LYS A 143 -7.93 -10.75 9.54
C LYS A 143 -6.62 -11.45 9.89
N PRO A 144 -6.20 -11.46 11.17
CA PRO A 144 -5.07 -12.27 11.62
C PRO A 144 -5.18 -13.72 11.10
N GLY A 145 -4.13 -14.18 10.41
CA GLY A 145 -4.06 -15.50 9.79
C GLY A 145 -4.87 -15.70 8.50
N ALA A 146 -5.49 -14.65 7.97
CA ALA A 146 -6.22 -14.68 6.71
C ALA A 146 -6.21 -13.28 6.04
N SER A 147 -5.06 -12.86 5.50
CA SER A 147 -4.96 -11.68 4.64
C SER A 147 -5.53 -11.94 3.24
N THR A 148 -6.01 -10.90 2.57
CA THR A 148 -6.66 -11.05 1.26
C THR A 148 -6.43 -9.82 0.40
N TYR A 149 -6.16 -10.04 -0.88
CA TYR A 149 -6.19 -8.98 -1.88
C TYR A 149 -7.39 -9.18 -2.80
N ILE A 150 -8.40 -8.31 -2.67
CA ILE A 150 -9.61 -8.34 -3.49
C ILE A 150 -9.33 -7.54 -4.76
N ALA A 151 -9.28 -8.21 -5.91
CA ALA A 151 -9.00 -7.61 -7.21
C ALA A 151 -10.26 -7.20 -7.97
N GLY A 152 -11.43 -7.69 -7.57
CA GLY A 152 -12.69 -7.38 -8.23
C GLY A 152 -13.91 -7.96 -7.54
N VAL A 153 -15.07 -7.69 -8.13
CA VAL A 153 -16.36 -8.21 -7.68
C VAL A 153 -17.18 -8.68 -8.89
N GLN A 154 -17.90 -9.78 -8.71
CA GLN A 154 -18.88 -10.28 -9.66
C GLN A 154 -20.14 -10.66 -8.87
N ASP A 155 -21.27 -10.03 -9.19
CA ASP A 155 -22.51 -10.12 -8.43
C ASP A 155 -22.29 -9.82 -6.93
N ASP A 156 -22.53 -10.80 -6.06
CA ASP A 156 -22.30 -10.73 -4.62
C ASP A 156 -21.03 -11.47 -4.17
N ARG A 157 -20.12 -11.78 -5.11
CA ARG A 157 -18.86 -12.49 -4.83
C ARG A 157 -17.66 -11.59 -5.05
N ALA A 158 -16.72 -11.65 -4.12
CA ALA A 158 -15.40 -11.02 -4.26
C ALA A 158 -14.45 -11.97 -5.01
N LEU A 159 -13.69 -11.44 -5.95
CA LEU A 159 -12.58 -12.12 -6.61
C LEU A 159 -11.30 -11.69 -5.91
N TYR A 160 -10.56 -12.64 -5.36
CA TYR A 160 -9.39 -12.35 -4.54
C TYR A 160 -8.20 -13.25 -4.83
N LEU A 161 -7.02 -12.74 -4.52
CA LEU A 161 -5.76 -13.47 -4.47
C LEU A 161 -5.45 -13.80 -3.01
N ASP A 162 -5.11 -15.06 -2.77
CA ASP A 162 -4.83 -15.62 -1.46
C ASP A 162 -3.32 -15.88 -1.29
N PRO A 163 -2.63 -15.24 -0.33
CA PRO A 163 -1.19 -15.44 -0.12
C PRO A 163 -0.85 -16.64 0.77
N HIS A 164 -1.81 -17.45 1.27
CA HIS A 164 -1.53 -18.52 2.25
C HIS A 164 -1.02 -19.83 1.65
N GLU A 165 -0.46 -19.78 0.44
CA GLU A 165 0.31 -20.88 -0.13
C GLU A 165 1.81 -20.60 -0.01
N VAL A 166 2.52 -21.49 0.68
CA VAL A 166 3.98 -21.38 0.85
C VAL A 166 4.67 -21.90 -0.40
N GLN A 167 5.51 -21.05 -1.01
CA GLN A 167 6.34 -21.40 -2.16
C GLN A 167 7.82 -21.33 -1.77
N MET A 168 8.69 -22.03 -2.51
CA MET A 168 10.13 -21.91 -2.31
C MET A 168 10.62 -20.55 -2.81
N GLY A 169 11.42 -19.85 -1.99
CA GLY A 169 11.95 -18.53 -2.31
C GLY A 169 12.84 -18.57 -3.56
N SER A 170 12.67 -17.55 -4.41
CA SER A 170 13.42 -17.34 -5.65
C SER A 170 14.57 -16.35 -5.47
#